data_AF-A0A7S3RC76-F1
#
_entry.id   AF-A0A7S3RC76-F1
#
_cell.length_a   1.000
_cell.length_b   1.000
_cell.length_c   1.000
_cell.angle_alpha   90.00
_cell.angle_beta   90.00
_cell.angle_gamma   90.00
#
_symmetry.space_group_name_H-M   'P 1'
#
loop_
_entity.id
_entity.type
_entity.pdbx_description
1 polymer ?
#
loop_
_entity_poly.entity_id
_entity_poly.type
_entity_poly.pdbx_seq_one_letter_code
_entity_poly.pdbx_strand_id
1 'polypeptide(L)'
;MFASYESEFTRACIEANAQVDTLEQLLPGSERDTVRRQAESAVEAAADVVAQLEMEAGPAEKPRVRECKASLAQLRSKLSAARSSNRVAELQREELLRRSEEPQRMEAEQQHARLLETTSRLQRGTEKLRHACQVAIETEAVGASILTDLDQQRMTLEQTRERLRNANRGLAKSKKLLQTMTKRAWANKALMVGIIFFLMLMILAIIYLKWIWSPHPRSAPSPPPNL
;
A
#
# COMPACT_ATOMS: atom_id res chain seq x y z
N MET A 1 54.11 -10.26 77.77
CA MET A 1 53.74 -10.19 76.34
C MET A 1 52.23 -10.38 76.17
N PHE A 2 51.62 -11.42 76.74
CA PHE A 2 50.15 -11.59 76.68
C PHE A 2 49.30 -10.37 77.14
N ALA A 3 49.71 -9.66 78.20
CA ALA A 3 48.99 -8.48 78.70
C ALA A 3 49.03 -7.25 77.76
N SER A 4 50.06 -7.11 76.90
CA SER A 4 50.08 -6.02 75.91
C SER A 4 49.09 -6.29 74.78
N TYR A 5 49.00 -7.56 74.34
CA TYR A 5 48.02 -8.00 73.34
C TYR A 5 46.58 -7.93 73.85
N GLU A 6 46.35 -8.15 75.16
CA GLU A 6 45.03 -7.96 75.78
C GLU A 6 44.61 -6.48 75.77
N SER A 7 45.55 -5.56 76.04
CA SER A 7 45.30 -4.12 75.93
C SER A 7 45.08 -3.67 74.48
N GLU A 8 45.77 -4.28 73.52
CA GLU A 8 45.59 -3.99 72.09
C GLU A 8 44.25 -4.53 71.58
N PHE A 9 43.85 -5.73 72.01
CA PHE A 9 42.57 -6.34 71.66
C PHE A 9 41.38 -5.53 72.20
N THR A 10 41.42 -5.13 73.48
CA THR A 10 40.36 -4.31 74.07
C THR A 10 40.23 -2.96 73.38
N ARG A 11 41.36 -2.34 73.02
CA ARG A 11 41.37 -1.10 72.23
C ARG A 11 40.78 -1.30 70.84
N ALA A 12 41.15 -2.37 70.13
CA ALA A 12 40.61 -2.72 68.82
C ALA A 12 39.11 -3.03 68.87
N CYS A 13 38.64 -3.71 69.92
CA CYS A 13 37.21 -3.99 70.12
C CYS A 13 36.39 -2.74 70.41
N ILE A 14 36.91 -1.79 71.20
CA ILE A 14 36.24 -0.51 71.47
C ILE A 14 36.14 0.30 70.18
N GLU A 15 37.22 0.38 69.40
CA GLU A 15 37.25 1.09 68.13
C GLU A 15 36.29 0.47 67.10
N ALA A 16 36.32 -0.85 66.96
CA ALA A 16 35.45 -1.55 66.03
C ALA A 16 33.97 -1.48 66.46
N ASN A 17 33.65 -1.52 67.75
CA ASN A 17 32.28 -1.34 68.24
C ASN A 17 31.80 0.11 68.07
N ALA A 18 32.66 1.11 68.28
CA ALA A 18 32.34 2.51 68.00
C ALA A 18 32.07 2.75 66.50
N GLN A 19 32.85 2.13 65.61
CA GLN A 19 32.61 2.21 64.17
C GLN A 19 31.34 1.49 63.72
N VAL A 20 30.98 0.36 64.36
CA VAL A 20 29.72 -0.36 64.11
C VAL A 20 28.51 0.45 64.62
N ASP A 21 28.61 1.08 65.80
CA ASP A 21 27.53 1.95 66.32
C ASP A 21 27.36 3.21 65.45
N THR A 22 28.46 3.77 64.96
CA THR A 22 28.44 4.89 64.00
C THR A 22 27.78 4.44 62.69
N LEU A 23 28.12 3.25 62.19
CA LEU A 23 27.51 2.66 61.01
C LEU A 23 25.99 2.48 61.17
N GLU A 24 25.50 2.12 62.36
CA GLU A 24 24.06 1.99 62.61
C GLU A 24 23.32 3.34 62.55
N GLN A 25 23.95 4.43 62.98
CA GLN A 25 23.36 5.78 63.04
C GLN A 25 23.37 6.54 61.70
N LEU A 26 24.31 6.24 60.79
CA LEU A 26 24.37 6.93 59.50
C LEU A 26 23.20 6.55 58.58
N LEU A 27 22.65 7.50 57.82
CA LEU A 27 21.65 7.21 56.80
C LEU A 27 22.29 6.49 55.58
N PRO A 28 21.51 5.70 54.80
CA PRO A 28 21.98 5.08 53.57
C PRO A 28 22.53 6.12 52.58
N GLY A 29 23.80 5.97 52.19
CA GLY A 29 24.53 6.88 51.31
C GLY A 29 26.01 6.55 51.21
N SER A 30 26.74 7.29 50.35
CA SER A 30 28.18 7.04 50.09
C SER A 30 29.06 7.14 51.33
N GLU A 31 28.71 8.00 52.30
CA GLU A 31 29.40 8.15 53.58
C GLU A 31 29.23 6.95 54.50
N ARG A 32 28.10 6.24 54.41
CA ARG A 32 27.88 5.01 55.17
C ARG A 32 28.68 3.85 54.59
N ASP A 33 28.90 3.82 53.28
CA ASP A 33 29.72 2.80 52.62
C ASP A 33 31.20 2.93 52.94
N THR A 34 31.72 4.16 53.07
CA THR A 34 33.11 4.38 53.51
C THR A 34 33.29 3.96 54.97
N VAL A 35 32.36 4.34 55.85
CA VAL A 35 32.35 3.92 57.26
C VAL A 35 32.16 2.41 57.41
N ARG A 36 31.35 1.77 56.55
CA ARG A 36 31.19 0.31 56.51
C ARG A 36 32.50 -0.41 56.19
N ARG A 37 33.24 0.06 55.19
CA ARG A 37 34.55 -0.50 54.82
C ARG A 37 35.58 -0.32 55.93
N GLN A 38 35.52 0.83 56.63
CA GLN A 38 36.36 1.08 57.81
C GLN A 38 36.01 0.13 58.96
N ALA A 39 34.72 -0.04 59.27
CA ALA A 39 34.25 -0.97 60.29
C ALA A 39 34.60 -2.44 59.97
N GLU A 40 34.47 -2.86 58.70
CA GLU A 40 34.92 -4.17 58.21
C GLU A 40 36.43 -4.36 58.44
N SER A 41 37.25 -3.34 58.11
CA SER A 41 38.70 -3.38 58.34
C SER A 41 39.07 -3.42 59.83
N ALA A 42 38.35 -2.70 60.70
CA ALA A 42 38.60 -2.69 62.15
C ALA A 42 38.21 -4.03 62.81
N VAL A 43 37.12 -4.64 62.37
CA VAL A 43 36.68 -5.97 62.82
C VAL A 43 37.67 -7.06 62.39
N GLU A 44 38.25 -6.93 61.19
CA GLU A 44 39.26 -7.87 60.71
C GLU A 44 40.60 -7.71 61.44
N ALA A 45 41.04 -6.47 61.69
CA ALA A 45 42.22 -6.21 62.52
C ALA A 45 42.06 -6.77 63.94
N ALA A 46 40.86 -6.65 64.54
CA ALA A 46 40.56 -7.29 65.82
C ALA A 46 40.57 -8.84 65.74
N ALA A 47 40.21 -9.42 64.59
CA ALA A 47 40.29 -10.86 64.37
C ALA A 47 41.73 -11.37 64.26
N ASP A 48 42.60 -10.60 63.60
CA ASP A 48 44.03 -10.90 63.49
C ASP A 48 44.72 -10.89 64.86
N VAL A 49 44.38 -9.92 65.72
CA VAL A 49 44.90 -9.85 67.10
C VAL A 49 44.41 -11.05 67.94
N VAL A 50 43.16 -11.49 67.77
CA VAL A 50 42.66 -12.72 68.42
C VAL A 50 43.38 -13.96 67.93
N ALA A 51 43.70 -14.05 66.64
CA ALA A 51 44.46 -15.17 66.07
C ALA A 51 45.90 -15.22 66.62
N GLN A 52 46.54 -14.08 66.84
CA GLN A 52 47.85 -14.00 67.49
C GLN A 52 47.79 -14.36 68.99
N LEU A 53 46.75 -13.91 69.70
CA LEU A 53 46.47 -14.33 71.09
C LEU A 53 46.24 -15.85 71.21
N GLU A 54 45.59 -16.48 70.23
CA GLU A 54 45.40 -17.94 70.18
C GLU A 54 46.73 -18.69 69.97
N MET A 55 47.68 -18.11 69.24
CA MET A 55 48.99 -18.72 68.95
C MET A 55 49.95 -18.65 70.15
N GLU A 56 49.88 -17.59 70.96
CA GLU A 56 50.74 -17.40 72.14
C GLU A 56 50.13 -17.92 73.45
N ALA A 57 48.85 -18.31 73.46
CA ALA A 57 48.14 -18.71 74.67
C ALA A 57 48.61 -20.05 75.26
N GLY A 58 49.02 -20.02 76.53
CA GLY A 58 49.25 -21.22 77.33
C GLY A 58 47.96 -21.92 77.79
N PRO A 59 48.02 -23.12 78.40
CA PRO A 59 46.84 -23.85 78.88
C PRO A 59 46.00 -23.11 79.93
N ALA A 60 46.58 -22.14 80.64
CA ALA A 60 45.90 -21.30 81.63
C ALA A 60 45.12 -20.10 81.05
N GLU A 61 45.40 -19.69 79.81
CA GLU A 61 44.85 -18.47 79.18
C GLU A 61 43.69 -18.77 78.21
N LYS A 62 43.43 -20.05 77.93
CA LYS A 62 42.31 -20.57 77.12
C LYS A 62 40.90 -20.04 77.47
N PRO A 63 40.49 -19.85 78.75
CA PRO A 63 39.18 -19.29 79.04
C PRO A 63 39.05 -17.82 78.62
N ARG A 64 40.13 -17.03 78.69
CA ARG A 64 40.12 -15.60 78.34
C ARG A 64 40.08 -15.38 76.83
N VAL A 65 40.78 -16.24 76.08
CA VAL A 65 40.71 -16.27 74.60
C VAL A 65 39.30 -16.64 74.11
N ARG A 66 38.54 -17.47 74.85
CA ARG A 66 37.13 -17.77 74.54
C ARG A 66 36.21 -16.57 74.73
N GLU A 67 36.45 -15.73 75.73
CA GLU A 67 35.70 -14.48 75.95
C GLU A 67 35.98 -13.47 74.84
N CYS A 68 37.25 -13.30 74.43
CA CYS A 68 37.63 -12.47 73.27
C CYS A 68 36.90 -12.92 71.99
N LYS A 69 36.82 -14.24 71.75
CA LYS A 69 36.15 -14.82 70.60
C LYS A 69 34.64 -14.61 70.61
N ALA A 70 34.02 -14.69 71.78
CA ALA A 70 32.59 -14.42 71.94
C ALA A 70 32.26 -12.95 71.60
N SER A 71 33.07 -12.01 72.10
CA SER A 71 32.93 -10.58 71.79
C SER A 71 33.12 -10.29 70.30
N LEU A 72 34.06 -10.97 69.64
CA LEU A 72 34.29 -10.85 68.20
C LEU A 72 33.13 -11.43 67.37
N ALA A 73 32.55 -12.55 67.80
CA ALA A 73 31.39 -13.15 67.14
C ALA A 73 30.16 -12.24 67.22
N GLN A 74 29.94 -11.59 68.37
CA GLN A 74 28.85 -10.62 68.55
C GLN A 74 29.05 -9.36 67.69
N LEU A 75 30.27 -8.89 67.55
CA LEU A 75 30.58 -7.74 66.70
C LEU A 75 30.36 -8.06 65.21
N ARG A 76 30.76 -9.26 64.76
CA ARG A 76 30.48 -9.76 63.40
C ARG A 76 28.99 -9.89 63.13
N SER A 77 28.18 -10.35 64.10
CA SER A 77 26.73 -10.44 63.90
C SER A 77 26.09 -9.07 63.75
N LYS A 78 26.49 -8.08 64.56
CA LYS A 78 26.02 -6.68 64.45
C LYS A 78 26.36 -6.08 63.08
N LEU A 79 27.60 -6.23 62.63
CA LEU A 79 28.05 -5.76 61.30
C LEU A 79 27.22 -6.40 60.17
N SER A 80 26.91 -7.70 60.27
CA SER A 80 26.10 -8.41 59.28
C SER A 80 24.64 -7.93 59.24
N ALA A 81 24.04 -7.63 60.39
CA ALA A 81 22.68 -7.13 60.50
C ALA A 81 22.56 -5.69 59.94
N ALA A 82 23.54 -4.85 60.24
CA ALA A 82 23.65 -3.50 59.70
C ALA A 82 23.82 -3.48 58.17
N ARG A 83 24.44 -4.53 57.61
CA ARG A 83 24.61 -4.73 56.16
C ARG A 83 23.34 -5.19 55.47
N SER A 84 22.64 -6.19 56.03
CA SER A 84 21.42 -6.73 55.40
C SER A 84 20.28 -5.74 55.39
N SER A 85 20.11 -4.96 56.46
CA SER A 85 19.06 -3.93 56.55
C SER A 85 19.19 -2.86 55.46
N ASN A 86 20.42 -2.45 55.14
CA ASN A 86 20.67 -1.40 54.16
C ASN A 86 20.43 -1.88 52.72
N ARG A 87 20.90 -3.09 52.38
CA ARG A 87 20.71 -3.66 51.04
C ARG A 87 19.23 -3.82 50.67
N VAL A 88 18.36 -4.08 51.63
CA VAL A 88 16.91 -4.13 51.40
C VAL A 88 16.35 -2.73 51.11
N ALA A 89 16.83 -1.69 51.81
CA ALA A 89 16.42 -0.31 51.60
C ALA A 89 16.89 0.25 50.24
N GLU A 90 18.11 -0.11 49.79
CA GLU A 90 18.61 0.27 48.47
C GLU A 90 17.83 -0.38 47.34
N LEU A 91 17.54 -1.69 47.45
CA LEU A 91 16.75 -2.41 46.45
C LEU A 91 15.32 -1.85 46.34
N GLN A 92 14.68 -1.51 47.47
CA GLN A 92 13.37 -0.85 47.44
C GLN A 92 13.43 0.54 46.80
N ARG A 93 14.49 1.30 47.04
CA ARG A 93 14.67 2.62 46.42
C ARG A 93 14.88 2.51 44.92
N GLU A 94 15.71 1.58 44.46
CA GLU A 94 15.90 1.30 43.04
C GLU A 94 14.59 0.87 42.38
N GLU A 95 13.80 0.02 43.03
CA GLU A 95 12.51 -0.43 42.50
C GLU A 95 11.48 0.71 42.40
N LEU A 96 11.44 1.61 43.39
CA LEU A 96 10.59 2.81 43.37
C LEU A 96 11.03 3.82 42.30
N LEU A 97 12.34 4.02 42.12
CA LEU A 97 12.87 4.88 41.06
C LEU A 97 12.57 4.31 39.67
N ARG A 98 12.79 3.01 39.49
CA ARG A 98 12.48 2.28 38.24
C ARG A 98 10.98 2.39 37.90
N ARG A 99 10.11 2.24 38.90
CA ARG A 99 8.66 2.39 38.75
C ARG A 99 8.21 3.82 38.46
N SER A 100 8.97 4.82 38.88
CA SER A 100 8.72 6.22 38.56
C SER A 100 9.14 6.58 37.13
N GLU A 101 10.23 6.00 36.64
CA GLU A 101 10.79 6.32 35.32
C GLU A 101 10.15 5.54 34.16
N GLU A 102 9.71 4.29 34.39
CA GLU A 102 9.00 3.48 33.40
C GLU A 102 7.74 4.13 32.81
N PRO A 103 6.79 4.67 33.60
CA PRO A 103 5.57 5.25 33.05
C PRO A 103 5.85 6.50 32.21
N GLN A 104 6.80 7.35 32.60
CA GLN A 104 7.14 8.55 31.82
C GLN A 104 7.83 8.21 30.50
N ARG A 105 8.72 7.21 30.49
CA ARG A 105 9.37 6.74 29.26
C ARG A 105 8.38 6.05 28.33
N MET A 106 7.49 5.22 28.86
CA MET A 106 6.44 4.57 28.07
C MET A 106 5.48 5.59 27.44
N GLU A 107 5.08 6.64 28.15
CA GLU A 107 4.25 7.71 27.59
C GLU A 107 4.95 8.46 26.46
N ALA A 108 6.23 8.80 26.63
CA ALA A 108 7.02 9.48 25.60
C ALA A 108 7.20 8.60 24.34
N GLU A 109 7.48 7.31 24.51
CA GLU A 109 7.59 6.35 23.40
C GLU A 109 6.25 6.17 22.68
N GLN A 110 5.13 6.10 23.41
CA GLN A 110 3.79 6.03 22.83
C GLN A 110 3.44 7.29 22.04
N GLN A 111 3.78 8.47 22.54
CA GLN A 111 3.58 9.73 21.80
C GLN A 111 4.42 9.75 20.52
N HIS A 112 5.68 9.34 20.58
CA HIS A 112 6.55 9.26 19.41
C HIS A 112 6.02 8.25 18.38
N ALA A 113 5.56 7.08 18.81
CA ALA A 113 4.93 6.09 17.95
C ALA A 113 3.68 6.64 17.24
N ARG A 114 2.82 7.39 17.95
CA ARG A 114 1.64 8.06 17.36
C ARG A 114 2.03 9.12 16.33
N LEU A 115 3.08 9.91 16.59
CA LEU A 115 3.57 10.89 15.65
C LEU A 115 4.14 10.23 14.38
N LEU A 116 4.90 9.15 14.54
CA LEU A 116 5.40 8.35 13.41
C LEU A 116 4.27 7.70 12.62
N GLU A 117 3.24 7.20 13.29
CA GLU A 117 2.06 6.68 12.61
C GLU A 117 1.35 7.78 11.82
N THR A 118 1.14 8.94 12.43
CA THR A 118 0.48 10.09 11.82
C THR A 118 1.26 10.61 10.61
N THR A 119 2.59 10.71 10.71
CA THR A 119 3.43 11.11 9.57
C THR A 119 3.40 10.07 8.46
N SER A 120 3.41 8.77 8.79
CA SER A 120 3.30 7.71 7.78
C SER A 120 1.95 7.75 7.04
N ARG A 121 0.85 8.05 7.76
CA ARG A 121 -0.48 8.21 7.17
C ARG A 121 -0.54 9.43 6.27
N LEU A 122 0.07 10.54 6.69
CA LEU A 122 0.18 11.76 5.89
C LEU A 122 0.97 11.49 4.61
N GLN A 123 2.15 10.88 4.70
CA GLN A 123 2.99 10.54 3.55
C GLN A 123 2.24 9.66 2.54
N ARG A 124 1.56 8.60 3.03
CA ARG A 124 0.71 7.75 2.18
C ARG A 124 -0.45 8.52 1.55
N GLY A 125 -1.05 9.45 2.29
CA GLY A 125 -2.11 10.33 1.78
C GLY A 125 -1.60 11.24 0.66
N THR A 126 -0.43 11.85 0.85
CA THR A 126 0.23 12.69 -0.17
C THR A 126 0.60 11.89 -1.41
N GLU A 127 1.14 10.69 -1.26
CA GLU A 127 1.49 9.81 -2.38
C GLU A 127 0.24 9.41 -3.18
N LYS A 128 -0.85 9.04 -2.50
CA LYS A 128 -2.14 8.76 -3.15
C LYS A 128 -2.69 9.99 -3.87
N LEU A 129 -2.60 11.18 -3.28
CA LEU A 129 -3.06 12.42 -3.92
C LEU A 129 -2.24 12.75 -5.16
N ARG A 130 -0.91 12.56 -5.10
CA ARG A 130 -0.02 12.74 -6.24
C ARG A 130 -0.36 11.77 -7.37
N HIS A 131 -0.58 10.51 -7.04
CA HIS A 131 -1.02 9.50 -8.01
C HIS A 131 -2.39 9.84 -8.60
N ALA A 132 -3.36 10.26 -7.79
CA ALA A 132 -4.68 10.67 -8.27
C ALA A 132 -4.60 11.89 -9.21
N CYS A 133 -3.74 12.87 -8.90
CA CYS A 133 -3.50 14.02 -9.76
C CYS A 133 -2.86 13.61 -11.09
N GLN A 134 -1.89 12.71 -11.07
CA GLN A 134 -1.29 12.17 -12.29
C GLN A 134 -2.33 11.45 -13.15
N VAL A 135 -3.13 10.56 -12.57
CA VAL A 135 -4.20 9.86 -13.29
C VAL A 135 -5.25 10.84 -13.84
N ALA A 136 -5.58 11.90 -13.11
CA ALA A 136 -6.49 12.94 -13.59
C ALA A 136 -5.93 13.68 -14.82
N ILE A 137 -4.64 14.01 -14.83
CA ILE A 137 -3.97 14.64 -15.99
C ILE A 137 -3.94 13.68 -17.19
N GLU A 138 -3.61 12.40 -16.96
CA GLU A 138 -3.64 11.39 -18.01
C GLU A 138 -5.07 11.22 -18.58
N THR A 139 -6.08 11.27 -17.71
CA THR A 139 -7.49 11.20 -18.11
C THR A 139 -7.94 12.45 -18.88
N GLU A 140 -7.46 13.64 -18.50
CA GLU A 140 -7.70 14.89 -19.24
C GLU A 140 -7.11 14.79 -20.66
N ALA A 141 -5.89 14.27 -20.81
CA ALA A 141 -5.27 14.07 -22.11
C ALA A 141 -6.07 13.09 -23.00
N VAL A 142 -6.53 11.96 -22.42
CA VAL A 142 -7.40 11.02 -23.14
C VAL A 142 -8.73 11.68 -23.51
N GLY A 143 -9.33 12.45 -22.60
CA GLY A 143 -10.56 13.21 -22.85
C GLY A 143 -10.41 14.21 -23.99
N ALA A 144 -9.29 14.93 -24.06
CA ALA A 144 -8.98 15.86 -25.14
C ALA A 144 -8.82 15.14 -26.49
N SER A 145 -8.19 13.96 -26.51
CA SER A 145 -8.12 13.11 -27.70
C SER A 145 -9.50 12.66 -28.16
N ILE A 146 -10.36 12.19 -27.23
CA ILE A 146 -11.74 11.79 -27.56
C ILE A 146 -12.53 12.96 -28.15
N LEU A 147 -12.38 14.17 -27.60
CA LEU A 147 -13.05 15.36 -28.13
C LEU A 147 -12.63 15.66 -29.57
N THR A 148 -11.33 15.51 -29.86
CA THR A 148 -10.75 15.70 -31.20
C THR A 148 -11.29 14.64 -32.17
N ASP A 149 -11.34 13.38 -31.75
CA ASP A 149 -11.88 12.28 -32.54
C ASP A 149 -13.36 12.46 -32.85
N LEU A 150 -14.16 12.91 -31.86
CA LEU A 150 -15.57 13.19 -32.04
C LEU A 150 -15.80 14.33 -33.04
N ASP A 151 -14.97 15.37 -33.02
CA ASP A 151 -15.04 16.45 -34.01
C ASP A 151 -14.71 15.96 -35.41
N GLN A 152 -13.68 15.13 -35.57
CA GLN A 152 -13.33 14.50 -36.84
C GLN A 152 -14.44 13.55 -37.34
N GLN A 153 -15.04 12.77 -36.44
CA GLN A 153 -16.18 11.90 -36.75
C GLN A 153 -17.39 12.73 -37.20
N ARG A 154 -17.65 13.86 -36.55
CA ARG A 154 -18.71 14.80 -36.94
C ARG A 154 -18.47 15.33 -38.35
N MET A 155 -17.26 15.81 -38.66
CA MET A 155 -16.92 16.27 -40.02
C MET A 155 -17.12 15.15 -41.05
N THR A 156 -16.72 13.92 -40.73
CA THR A 156 -16.91 12.75 -41.60
C THR A 156 -18.39 12.45 -41.85
N LEU A 157 -19.23 12.54 -40.80
CA LEU A 157 -20.67 12.35 -40.90
C LEU A 157 -21.32 13.44 -41.77
N GLU A 158 -20.92 14.70 -41.57
CA GLU A 158 -21.40 15.84 -42.37
C GLU A 158 -21.04 15.67 -43.86
N GLN A 159 -19.80 15.30 -44.16
CA GLN A 159 -19.36 14.99 -45.52
C GLN A 159 -20.13 13.81 -46.12
N THR A 160 -20.34 12.74 -45.35
CA THR A 160 -21.08 11.57 -45.80
C THR A 160 -22.54 11.92 -46.10
N ARG A 161 -23.16 12.75 -45.25
CA ARG A 161 -24.52 13.26 -45.46
C ARG A 161 -24.62 14.11 -46.71
N GLU A 162 -23.62 14.94 -46.99
CA GLU A 162 -23.57 15.74 -48.23
C GLU A 162 -23.40 14.85 -49.47
N ARG A 163 -22.48 13.87 -49.43
CA ARG A 163 -22.29 12.89 -50.50
C ARG A 163 -23.59 12.11 -50.76
N LEU A 164 -24.28 11.67 -49.72
CA LEU A 164 -25.56 10.97 -49.84
C LEU A 164 -26.62 11.86 -50.47
N ARG A 165 -26.71 13.15 -50.08
CA ARG A 165 -27.63 14.11 -50.68
C ARG A 165 -27.32 14.33 -52.16
N ASN A 166 -26.05 14.41 -52.53
CA ASN A 166 -25.62 14.56 -53.92
C ASN A 166 -25.90 13.28 -54.74
N ALA A 167 -25.66 12.10 -54.17
CA ALA A 167 -26.02 10.82 -54.79
C ALA A 167 -27.53 10.72 -55.01
N ASN A 168 -28.35 11.12 -54.04
CA ASN A 168 -29.81 11.11 -54.17
C ASN A 168 -30.30 12.07 -55.28
N ARG A 169 -29.68 13.25 -55.41
CA ARG A 169 -29.92 14.17 -56.56
C ARG A 169 -29.51 13.53 -57.89
N GLY A 170 -28.39 12.82 -57.94
CA GLY A 170 -27.92 12.09 -59.12
C GLY A 170 -28.88 10.96 -59.53
N LEU A 171 -29.40 10.21 -58.57
CA LEU A 171 -30.41 9.18 -58.78
C LEU A 171 -31.72 9.77 -59.31
N ALA A 172 -32.18 10.90 -58.77
CA ALA A 172 -33.37 11.59 -59.28
C ALA A 172 -33.20 12.05 -60.74
N LYS A 173 -32.03 12.61 -61.09
CA LYS A 173 -31.70 12.98 -62.48
C LYS A 173 -31.66 11.74 -63.39
N SER A 174 -31.02 10.67 -62.94
CA SER A 174 -30.91 9.42 -63.70
C SER A 174 -32.28 8.78 -63.93
N LYS A 175 -33.16 8.76 -62.92
CA LYS A 175 -34.55 8.30 -63.05
C LYS A 175 -35.33 9.14 -64.07
N LYS A 176 -35.18 10.47 -64.05
CA LYS A 176 -35.81 11.36 -65.02
C LYS A 176 -35.31 11.10 -66.44
N LEU A 177 -34.01 10.89 -66.63
CA LEU A 177 -33.41 10.57 -67.93
C LEU A 177 -33.87 9.20 -68.45
N LEU A 178 -33.91 8.18 -67.58
CA LEU A 178 -34.44 6.87 -67.94
C LEU A 178 -35.91 6.99 -68.36
N GLN A 179 -36.75 7.69 -67.59
CA GLN A 179 -38.16 7.90 -67.94
C GLN A 179 -38.34 8.60 -69.30
N THR A 180 -37.51 9.59 -69.65
CA THR A 180 -37.60 10.23 -70.97
C THR A 180 -37.18 9.28 -72.08
N MET A 181 -36.16 8.44 -71.87
CA MET A 181 -35.79 7.38 -72.82
C MET A 181 -36.89 6.34 -72.97
N THR A 182 -37.51 5.87 -71.88
CA THR A 182 -38.60 4.88 -71.94
C THR A 182 -39.82 5.42 -72.71
N LYS A 183 -40.19 6.69 -72.49
CA LYS A 183 -41.29 7.32 -73.23
C LYS A 183 -41.00 7.41 -74.73
N ARG A 184 -39.79 7.83 -75.11
CA ARG A 184 -39.37 7.89 -76.53
C ARG A 184 -39.35 6.49 -77.17
N ALA A 185 -38.85 5.48 -76.45
CA ALA A 185 -38.83 4.11 -76.92
C ALA A 185 -40.25 3.55 -77.16
N TRP A 186 -41.20 3.86 -76.29
CA TRP A 186 -42.60 3.46 -76.49
C TRP A 186 -43.23 4.14 -77.71
N ALA A 187 -43.03 5.44 -77.89
CA ALA A 187 -43.51 6.16 -79.07
C ALA A 187 -42.95 5.59 -80.38
N ASN A 188 -41.64 5.31 -80.42
CA ASN A 188 -41.00 4.69 -81.59
C ASN A 188 -41.55 3.29 -81.88
N LYS A 189 -41.80 2.48 -80.85
CA LYS A 189 -42.44 1.16 -81.00
C LYS A 189 -43.87 1.29 -81.54
N ALA A 190 -44.67 2.22 -81.03
CA ALA A 190 -46.04 2.44 -81.49
C ALA A 190 -46.09 2.86 -82.97
N LEU A 191 -45.20 3.77 -83.38
CA LEU A 191 -45.07 4.20 -84.77
C LEU A 191 -44.71 3.02 -85.68
N MET A 192 -43.75 2.20 -85.27
CA MET A 192 -43.33 1.01 -86.02
C MET A 192 -44.48 0.00 -86.20
N VAL A 193 -45.24 -0.29 -85.15
CA VAL A 193 -46.43 -1.16 -85.24
C VAL A 193 -47.50 -0.57 -86.16
N GLY A 194 -47.72 0.75 -86.09
CA GLY A 194 -48.67 1.46 -86.95
C GLY A 194 -48.35 1.33 -88.44
N ILE A 195 -47.08 1.49 -88.83
CA ILE A 195 -46.64 1.33 -90.23
C ILE A 195 -46.87 -0.12 -90.69
N ILE A 196 -46.49 -1.12 -89.89
CA ILE A 196 -46.70 -2.54 -90.23
C ILE A 196 -48.18 -2.83 -90.44
N PHE A 197 -49.06 -2.34 -89.56
CA PHE A 197 -50.49 -2.52 -89.68
C PHE A 197 -51.06 -1.87 -90.95
N PHE A 198 -50.61 -0.65 -91.27
CA PHE A 198 -51.00 0.06 -92.49
C PHE A 198 -50.58 -0.71 -93.76
N LEU A 199 -49.35 -1.24 -93.79
CA LEU A 199 -48.86 -2.07 -94.90
C LEU A 199 -49.68 -3.35 -95.07
N MET A 200 -50.01 -4.04 -93.98
CA MET A 200 -50.87 -5.23 -94.00
C MET A 200 -52.27 -4.92 -94.56
N LEU A 201 -52.89 -3.83 -94.10
CA LEU A 201 -54.19 -3.41 -94.62
C LEU A 201 -54.13 -3.05 -96.12
N MET A 202 -53.07 -2.38 -96.57
CA MET A 202 -52.87 -2.05 -97.98
C MET A 202 -52.76 -3.32 -98.84
N ILE A 203 -51.98 -4.32 -98.39
CA ILE A 203 -51.85 -5.61 -99.09
C ILE A 203 -53.22 -6.33 -99.15
N LEU A 204 -53.93 -6.40 -98.02
CA LEU A 204 -55.27 -7.00 -97.96
C LEU A 204 -56.25 -6.30 -98.89
N ALA A 205 -56.22 -4.96 -98.95
CA ALA A 205 -57.07 -4.18 -99.84
C ALA A 205 -56.78 -4.50 -101.31
N ILE A 206 -55.50 -4.61 -101.71
CA ILE A 206 -55.11 -5.00 -103.08
C ILE A 206 -55.60 -6.41 -103.41
N ILE A 207 -55.44 -7.37 -102.49
CA ILE A 207 -55.92 -8.75 -102.70
C ILE A 207 -57.44 -8.76 -102.83
N TYR A 208 -58.16 -8.03 -101.97
CA TYR A 208 -59.61 -7.92 -102.03
C TYR A 208 -60.08 -7.31 -103.35
N LEU A 209 -59.45 -6.20 -103.78
CA LEU A 209 -59.69 -5.54 -105.07
C LEU A 209 -59.37 -6.45 -106.26
N LYS A 210 -58.31 -7.25 -106.19
CA LYS A 210 -57.94 -8.18 -107.27
C LYS A 210 -58.86 -9.40 -107.30
N TRP A 211 -59.27 -9.92 -106.15
CA TRP A 211 -60.19 -11.04 -106.03
C TRP A 211 -61.59 -10.66 -106.54
N ILE A 212 -62.09 -9.47 -106.18
CA ILE A 212 -63.38 -8.97 -106.68
C ILE A 212 -63.33 -8.61 -108.18
N TRP A 213 -62.19 -8.12 -108.69
CA TRP A 213 -62.08 -7.68 -110.10
C TRP A 213 -61.51 -8.73 -111.06
N SER A 214 -61.15 -9.94 -110.60
CA SER A 214 -60.71 -11.03 -111.49
C SER A 214 -61.80 -12.10 -111.67
N PRO A 215 -62.85 -11.87 -112.48
CA PRO A 215 -63.62 -12.96 -113.05
C PRO A 215 -62.74 -13.69 -114.10
N HIS A 216 -62.77 -15.02 -114.04
CA HIS A 216 -61.99 -15.98 -114.86
C HIS A 216 -61.69 -15.54 -116.31
N PRO A 217 -60.42 -15.61 -116.77
CA PRO A 217 -60.12 -15.59 -118.19
C PRO A 217 -60.45 -16.93 -118.86
N ARG A 218 -61.10 -16.80 -120.02
CA ARG A 218 -61.73 -17.81 -120.88
C ARG A 218 -60.70 -18.79 -121.47
N SER A 219 -61.10 -20.06 -121.62
CA SER A 219 -60.40 -21.03 -122.46
C SER A 219 -60.36 -20.54 -123.92
N ALA A 220 -59.16 -20.49 -124.50
CA ALA A 220 -58.91 -20.10 -125.88
C ALA A 220 -59.07 -21.31 -126.84
N PRO A 221 -59.46 -21.09 -128.11
CA PRO A 221 -59.93 -22.11 -129.04
C PRO A 221 -58.79 -22.84 -129.78
N SER A 222 -59.00 -24.12 -130.11
CA SER A 222 -58.09 -24.92 -130.94
C SER A 222 -58.24 -24.57 -132.44
N PRO A 223 -57.12 -24.35 -133.18
CA PRO A 223 -57.13 -24.07 -134.62
C PRO A 223 -57.36 -25.33 -135.49
N PRO A 224 -57.86 -25.17 -136.74
CA PRO A 224 -58.30 -26.28 -137.59
C PRO A 224 -57.18 -26.93 -138.41
N PRO A 225 -57.37 -28.18 -138.87
CA PRO A 225 -56.80 -28.64 -140.14
C PRO A 225 -57.84 -29.31 -141.07
N ASN A 226 -58.06 -28.67 -142.22
CA ASN A 226 -58.22 -29.18 -143.59
C ASN A 226 -58.64 -30.65 -143.80
N LEU A 227 -59.84 -30.87 -144.37
CA LEU A 227 -60.12 -31.51 -145.67
C LEU A 227 -61.62 -31.48 -145.98
#